data_AF-A0A6F9CHX8-F1
#
_entry.id   AF-A0A6F9CHX8-F1
#
_cell.length_a   1.000
_cell.length_b   1.000
_cell.length_c   1.000
_cell.angle_alpha   90.00
_cell.angle_beta   90.00
_cell.angle_gamma   90.00
#
_symmetry.space_group_name_H-M   'P 1'
#
loop_
_entity.id
_entity.type
_entity.pdbx_description
1 polymer ?
#
loop_
_entity_poly.entity_id
_entity_poly.type
_entity_poly.pdbx_seq_one_letter_code
_entity_poly.pdbx_strand_id
1 'polypeptide(L)'
;TSQGVQPKRFKTLQELVLFAPAANGLSTISHEYLKGSYALDLEAVKQGASSLPHLNKTLVSSCKRLNGEVDKVLSGLEILSKVFDQQSSFMVSRMIQQ
;
A
#
# COMPACT_ATOMS: atom_id res chain seq x y z
N THR A 1 41.69 16.15 12.85
CA THR A 1 41.08 16.17 11.49
C THR A 1 39.73 15.46 11.56
N SER A 2 38.69 16.20 11.93
CA SER A 2 37.32 15.67 12.01
C SER A 2 36.69 15.76 10.62
N GLN A 3 36.83 14.70 9.83
CA GLN A 3 36.16 14.56 8.54
C GLN A 3 34.75 14.04 8.80
N GLY A 4 33.77 14.92 8.59
CA GLY A 4 32.36 14.68 8.82
C GLY A 4 31.83 13.46 8.06
N VAL A 5 31.20 12.56 8.80
CA VAL A 5 30.40 11.47 8.24
C VAL A 5 29.12 12.09 7.69
N GLN A 6 29.05 12.19 6.37
CA GLN A 6 27.92 12.71 5.60
C GLN A 6 26.62 11.92 5.90
N PRO A 7 25.52 12.57 6.32
CA PRO A 7 24.22 11.93 6.49
C PRO A 7 23.51 11.77 5.14
N LYS A 8 24.10 11.04 4.19
CA LYS A 8 23.46 10.76 2.89
C LYS A 8 22.39 9.66 2.98
N ARG A 9 22.35 8.90 4.08
CA ARG A 9 21.53 7.69 4.24
C ARG A 9 20.11 7.91 4.76
N PHE A 10 19.74 9.15 5.11
CA PHE A 10 18.39 9.49 5.59
C PHE A 10 17.37 9.78 4.47
N LYS A 11 17.81 9.97 3.21
CA LYS A 11 16.91 10.20 2.07
C LYS A 11 16.08 8.96 1.68
N THR A 12 16.65 7.76 1.78
CA THR A 12 15.95 6.52 1.44
C THR A 12 14.80 6.17 2.40
N LEU A 13 14.90 6.58 3.69
CA LEU A 13 13.80 6.40 4.64
C LEU A 13 12.66 7.40 4.38
N GLN A 14 12.97 8.64 4.01
CA GLN A 14 11.95 9.61 3.59
C GLN A 14 11.25 9.18 2.30
N GLU A 15 11.97 8.62 1.31
CA GLU A 15 11.36 8.07 0.09
C GLU A 15 10.44 6.87 0.36
N LEU A 16 10.75 6.05 1.38
CA LEU A 16 9.90 4.93 1.81
C LEU A 16 8.64 5.39 2.59
N VAL A 17 8.72 6.47 3.36
CA VAL A 17 7.57 7.05 4.08
C VAL A 17 6.63 7.82 3.14
N LEU A 18 7.14 8.36 2.03
CA LEU A 18 6.34 9.01 0.98
C LEU A 18 5.51 8.03 0.12
N PHE A 19 5.65 6.71 0.31
CA PHE A 19 4.98 5.69 -0.50
C PHE A 19 3.45 5.63 -0.35
N ALA A 20 2.84 6.34 0.60
CA ALA A 20 1.41 6.24 0.85
C ALA A 20 0.60 7.52 0.56
N PRO A 21 0.28 7.82 -0.71
CA PRO A 21 -0.99 8.44 -1.06
C PRO A 21 -1.96 7.34 -1.54
N ALA A 22 -2.38 6.46 -0.63
CA ALA A 22 -3.14 5.25 -0.96
C ALA A 22 -4.68 5.42 -0.90
N ALA A 23 -5.22 6.61 -1.13
CA ALA A 23 -6.66 6.86 -0.99
C ALA A 23 -7.41 7.11 -2.31
N ASN A 24 -6.75 7.57 -3.38
CA ASN A 24 -7.45 8.11 -4.56
C ASN A 24 -8.12 7.05 -5.45
N GLY A 25 -7.69 5.78 -5.38
CA GLY A 25 -8.26 4.73 -6.23
C GLY A 25 -9.66 4.27 -5.81
N LEU A 26 -9.95 4.30 -4.50
CA LEU A 26 -11.19 3.77 -3.94
C LEU A 26 -12.37 4.74 -4.10
N SER A 27 -12.10 6.05 -4.03
CA SER A 27 -13.12 7.07 -4.29
C SER A 27 -13.63 6.97 -5.73
N THR A 28 -12.75 6.75 -6.70
CA THR A 28 -13.13 6.52 -8.10
C THR A 28 -14.01 5.28 -8.26
N ILE A 29 -13.61 4.13 -7.67
CA ILE A 29 -14.40 2.89 -7.76
C ILE A 29 -15.81 3.09 -7.16
N SER A 30 -15.89 3.76 -6.01
CA SER A 30 -17.15 4.05 -5.34
C SER A 30 -18.01 5.02 -6.16
N HIS A 31 -17.39 6.03 -6.75
CA HIS A 31 -18.06 7.02 -7.59
C HIS A 31 -18.67 6.39 -8.85
N GLU A 32 -17.92 5.50 -9.52
CA GLU A 32 -18.42 4.81 -10.72
C GLU A 32 -19.61 3.90 -10.41
N TYR A 33 -19.62 3.24 -9.25
CA TYR A 33 -20.79 2.49 -8.79
C TYR A 33 -21.99 3.41 -8.58
N LEU A 34 -21.83 4.49 -7.82
CA LEU A 34 -22.92 5.43 -7.52
C LEU A 34 -23.50 6.07 -8.78
N LYS A 35 -22.63 6.46 -9.72
CA LYS A 35 -23.04 7.14 -10.95
C LYS A 35 -23.71 6.20 -11.96
N GLY A 36 -23.19 4.98 -12.14
CA GLY A 36 -23.59 4.12 -13.26
C GLY A 36 -24.36 2.86 -12.87
N SER A 37 -24.08 2.28 -11.70
CA SER A 37 -24.56 0.94 -11.35
C SER A 37 -25.60 0.92 -10.22
N TYR A 38 -25.62 1.94 -9.37
CA TYR A 38 -26.51 2.01 -8.22
C TYR A 38 -27.99 1.92 -8.62
N ALA A 39 -28.41 2.61 -9.69
CA ALA A 39 -29.80 2.57 -10.15
C ALA A 39 -30.24 1.16 -10.60
N LEU A 40 -29.32 0.39 -11.18
CA LEU A 40 -29.59 -0.99 -11.62
C LEU A 40 -29.79 -1.92 -10.42
N ASP A 41 -28.90 -1.83 -9.43
CA ASP A 41 -29.03 -2.61 -8.20
C ASP A 41 -30.24 -2.16 -7.37
N LEU A 42 -30.57 -0.87 -7.36
CA LEU A 42 -31.77 -0.36 -6.68
C LEU A 42 -33.05 -0.95 -7.28
N GLU A 43 -33.16 -1.04 -8.61
CA GLU A 43 -34.30 -1.72 -9.23
C GLU A 43 -34.29 -3.22 -8.93
N ALA A 44 -33.12 -3.88 -8.94
CA ALA A 44 -33.04 -5.27 -8.54
C ALA A 44 -33.58 -5.49 -7.11
N VAL A 45 -33.24 -4.63 -6.15
CA VAL A 45 -33.79 -4.68 -4.78
C VAL A 45 -35.30 -4.52 -4.77
N LYS A 46 -35.84 -3.54 -5.52
CA LYS A 46 -37.30 -3.32 -5.59
C LYS A 46 -38.05 -4.52 -6.16
N GLN A 47 -37.42 -5.26 -7.06
CA GLN A 47 -37.95 -6.51 -7.62
C GLN A 47 -37.70 -7.73 -6.71
N GLY A 48 -37.13 -7.55 -5.52
CA GLY A 48 -36.92 -8.62 -4.54
C GLY A 48 -35.64 -9.44 -4.77
N ALA A 49 -34.64 -8.90 -5.48
CA ALA A 49 -33.37 -9.59 -5.68
C ALA A 49 -32.65 -9.82 -4.35
N SER A 50 -32.17 -11.05 -4.16
CA SER A 50 -31.33 -11.44 -3.01
C SER A 50 -29.84 -11.18 -3.22
N SER A 51 -29.46 -10.66 -4.40
CA SER A 51 -28.07 -10.40 -4.76
C SER A 51 -27.94 -9.14 -5.63
N LEU A 52 -26.88 -8.37 -5.40
CA LEU A 52 -26.58 -7.11 -6.09
C LEU A 52 -25.26 -7.27 -6.86
N PRO A 53 -25.32 -7.71 -8.13
CA PRO A 53 -24.13 -8.08 -8.88
C PRO A 53 -23.19 -6.89 -9.11
N HIS A 54 -23.70 -5.67 -9.27
CA HIS A 54 -22.85 -4.52 -9.54
C HIS A 54 -22.14 -4.03 -8.27
N LEU A 55 -22.85 -4.01 -7.14
CA LEU A 55 -22.28 -3.72 -5.83
C LEU A 55 -21.23 -4.77 -5.47
N ASN A 56 -21.53 -6.07 -5.66
CA ASN A 56 -20.56 -7.13 -5.39
C ASN A 56 -19.30 -6.97 -6.25
N LYS A 57 -19.45 -6.70 -7.55
CA LYS A 57 -18.31 -6.42 -8.44
C LYS A 57 -17.50 -5.20 -7.96
N THR A 58 -18.17 -4.14 -7.52
CA THR A 58 -17.54 -2.94 -6.99
C THR A 58 -16.74 -3.24 -5.72
N LEU A 59 -17.32 -3.98 -4.77
CA LEU A 59 -16.67 -4.40 -3.53
C LEU A 59 -15.45 -5.28 -3.81
N VAL A 60 -15.57 -6.28 -4.70
CA VAL A 60 -14.45 -7.14 -5.10
C VAL A 60 -13.31 -6.32 -5.70
N SER A 61 -13.62 -5.33 -6.54
CA SER A 61 -12.62 -4.41 -7.11
C SER A 61 -11.91 -3.60 -6.02
N SER A 62 -12.67 -3.03 -5.07
CA SER A 62 -12.12 -2.31 -3.92
C SER A 62 -11.23 -3.19 -3.05
N CYS A 63 -11.66 -4.41 -2.74
CA CYS A 63 -10.87 -5.39 -1.97
C CYS A 63 -9.58 -5.76 -2.69
N LYS A 64 -9.63 -6.01 -4.00
CA LYS A 64 -8.43 -6.30 -4.79
C LYS A 64 -7.43 -5.14 -4.75
N ARG A 65 -7.92 -3.90 -4.84
CA ARG A 65 -7.06 -2.72 -4.75
C ARG A 65 -6.43 -2.59 -3.36
N LEU A 66 -7.23 -2.73 -2.31
CA LEU A 66 -6.74 -2.71 -0.92
C LEU A 66 -5.70 -3.79 -0.66
N ASN A 67 -5.94 -5.03 -1.12
CA ASN A 67 -4.98 -6.11 -1.00
C ASN A 67 -3.65 -5.77 -1.67
N GLY A 68 -3.70 -5.18 -2.87
CA GLY A 68 -2.49 -4.73 -3.55
C GLY A 68 -1.72 -3.64 -2.79
N GLU A 69 -2.39 -2.78 -2.02
CA GLU A 69 -1.70 -1.82 -1.14
C GLU A 69 -1.10 -2.51 0.09
N VAL A 70 -1.80 -3.49 0.68
CA VAL A 70 -1.25 -4.32 1.77
C VAL A 70 0.00 -5.07 1.30
N ASP A 71 -0.05 -5.69 0.11
CA ASP A 71 1.07 -6.44 -0.47
C ASP A 71 2.30 -5.54 -0.68
N LYS A 72 2.09 -4.31 -1.17
CA LYS A 72 3.18 -3.34 -1.34
C LYS A 72 3.77 -2.90 0.00
N VAL A 73 2.92 -2.64 1.00
CA VAL A 73 3.39 -2.28 2.36
C VAL A 73 4.22 -3.42 2.94
N LEU A 74 3.73 -4.66 2.86
CA LEU A 74 4.45 -5.84 3.33
C LEU A 74 5.79 -6.00 2.60
N SER A 75 5.83 -5.88 1.27
CA SER A 75 7.07 -5.94 0.49
C SER A 75 8.05 -4.83 0.87
N GLY A 76 7.56 -3.60 1.05
CA GLY A 76 8.38 -2.47 1.51
C GLY A 76 9.00 -2.72 2.89
N LEU A 77 8.22 -3.26 3.84
CA LEU A 77 8.72 -3.65 5.16
C LEU A 77 9.77 -4.76 5.09
N GLU A 78 9.58 -5.76 4.22
CA GLU A 78 10.56 -6.84 4.04
C GLU A 78 11.90 -6.30 3.50
N ILE A 79 11.85 -5.41 2.50
CA ILE A 79 13.04 -4.75 1.96
C ILE A 79 13.75 -3.94 3.05
N LEU A 80 12.99 -3.17 3.83
CA LEU A 80 13.52 -2.41 4.97
C LEU A 80 14.23 -3.32 5.96
N SER A 81 13.60 -4.43 6.37
CA SER A 81 14.20 -5.42 7.27
C SER A 81 15.55 -5.91 6.75
N LYS A 82 15.62 -6.32 5.47
CA LYS A 82 16.85 -6.81 4.84
C LYS A 82 17.97 -5.75 4.83
N VAL A 83 17.63 -4.49 4.56
CA VAL A 83 18.62 -3.39 4.56
C VAL A 83 19.15 -3.13 5.97
N PHE A 84 18.31 -3.20 7.00
CA PHE A 84 18.73 -3.06 8.40
C PHE A 84 19.64 -4.22 8.83
N ASP A 85 19.30 -5.47 8.50
CA ASP A 85 20.12 -6.64 8.82
C ASP A 85 21.50 -6.59 8.14
N GLN A 86 21.55 -6.19 6.88
CA GLN A 86 22.81 -6.00 6.14
C GLN A 86 23.68 -4.91 6.77
N GLN A 87 23.08 -3.79 7.18
CA GLN A 87 23.82 -2.72 7.87
C GLN A 87 24.34 -3.18 9.23
N SER A 88 23.52 -3.90 10.00
CA SER A 88 23.91 -4.47 11.29
C SER A 88 25.12 -5.40 11.13
N SER A 89 25.04 -6.36 10.20
CA SER A 89 26.13 -7.30 9.90
C SER A 89 27.43 -6.58 9.48
N PHE A 90 27.32 -5.54 8.65
CA PHE A 90 28.47 -4.72 8.25
C PHE A 90 29.11 -4.00 9.45
N MET A 91 28.31 -3.42 10.35
CA MET A 91 28.81 -2.74 11.55
C MET A 91 29.45 -3.73 12.54
N VAL A 92 28.83 -4.89 12.75
CA VAL A 92 29.41 -5.96 13.60
C VAL A 92 30.75 -6.42 13.03
N SER A 93 30.85 -6.62 11.71
CA SER A 93 32.11 -7.02 11.05
C SER A 93 33.23 -6.00 11.27
N ARG A 94 32.91 -4.69 11.22
CA ARG A 94 33.86 -3.61 11.49
C ARG A 94 34.37 -3.60 12.94
N MET A 95 33.52 -3.96 13.90
CA MET A 95 33.88 -3.99 15.33
C MET A 95 34.78 -5.17 15.69
N ILE A 96 34.60 -6.33 15.06
CA ILE A 96 35.41 -7.52 15.30
C ILE A 96 36.82 -7.39 14.70
N GLN A 97 36.98 -6.52 13.70
CA GLN A 97 38.24 -6.29 13.00
C GLN A 97 39.12 -5.17 13.62
N GLN A 98 38.71 -4.62 14.76
CA GLN A 98 39.46 -3.65 15.58
C GLN A 98 39.96 -4.30 16.87
#